data_AF-A0A520AHZ7-F1
#
_entry.id   AF-A0A520AHZ7-F1
#
_cell.length_a   1.000
_cell.length_b   1.000
_cell.length_c   1.000
_cell.angle_alpha   90.00
_cell.angle_beta   90.00
_cell.angle_gamma   90.00
#
_symmetry.space_group_name_H-M   'P 1'
#
loop_
_entity.id
_entity.type
_entity.pdbx_description
1 polymer ?
#
loop_
_entity_poly.entity_id
_entity_poly.type
_entity_poly.pdbx_seq_one_letter_code
_entity_poly.pdbx_strand_id
1 'polypeptide(L)'
;MDNSILVEGLVASIGKFIDLQHFNNLPEELKSHWPMYIQQVIIQGDDQYLIVCLPEIDFSHFEKLFKTYISTLLKDRWEILFKVYDAEMSADFQLLVKQGLLVG
;
A
#
# COMPACT_ATOMS: atom_id res chain seq x y z
N MET A 1 -13.84 18.26 39.16
CA MET A 1 -12.85 17.66 38.25
C MET A 1 -13.51 17.55 36.91
N ASP A 2 -12.91 18.19 35.90
CA ASP A 2 -13.54 18.44 34.61
C ASP A 2 -13.51 17.18 33.73
N ASN A 3 -14.68 16.65 33.40
CA ASN A 3 -14.87 15.41 32.64
C ASN A 3 -14.40 15.55 31.18
N SER A 4 -14.18 16.78 30.69
CA SER A 4 -13.78 17.07 29.31
C SER A 4 -12.29 16.76 29.05
N ILE A 5 -11.44 16.94 30.07
CA ILE A 5 -10.00 16.68 29.94
C ILE A 5 -9.71 15.17 29.80
N LEU A 6 -10.53 14.33 30.43
CA LEU A 6 -10.40 12.88 30.35
C LEU A 6 -10.79 12.34 28.98
N VAL A 7 -11.80 12.90 28.32
CA VAL A 7 -12.25 12.45 26.98
C VAL A 7 -11.27 12.88 25.89
N GLU A 8 -10.67 14.07 25.97
CA GLU A 8 -9.65 14.50 25.01
C GLU A 8 -8.38 13.64 25.09
N GLY A 9 -7.93 13.31 26.31
CA GLY A 9 -6.82 12.40 26.53
C GLY A 9 -7.12 10.97 26.03
N LEU A 10 -8.36 10.49 26.17
CA LEU A 10 -8.79 9.19 25.69
C LEU A 10 -8.87 9.14 24.16
N VAL A 11 -9.44 10.17 23.51
CA VAL A 11 -9.55 10.25 22.04
C VAL A 11 -8.16 10.35 21.40
N ALA A 12 -7.26 11.15 21.97
CA ALA A 12 -5.88 11.22 21.49
C ALA A 12 -5.11 9.90 21.68
N SER A 13 -5.39 9.18 22.77
CA SER A 13 -4.80 7.86 23.03
C SER A 13 -5.37 6.79 22.10
N ILE A 14 -6.67 6.80 21.82
CA ILE A 14 -7.32 5.91 20.85
C ILE A 14 -6.80 6.19 19.43
N GLY A 15 -6.68 7.47 19.03
CA GLY A 15 -6.10 7.83 17.73
C GLY A 15 -4.68 7.29 17.56
N LYS A 16 -3.83 7.43 18.60
CA LYS A 16 -2.47 6.85 18.61
C LYS A 16 -2.46 5.32 18.65
N PHE A 17 -3.45 4.68 19.27
CA PHE A 17 -3.55 3.22 19.32
C PHE A 17 -4.10 2.61 18.03
N ILE A 18 -4.94 3.32 17.28
CA ILE A 18 -5.41 2.91 15.95
C ILE A 18 -4.24 2.93 14.95
N ASP A 19 -3.38 3.95 15.00
CA ASP A 19 -2.18 4.05 14.16
C ASP A 19 -1.18 2.89 14.40
N LEU A 20 -1.14 2.35 15.61
CA LEU A 20 -0.16 1.34 16.03
C LEU A 20 -0.62 -0.11 15.85
N GLN A 21 -1.86 -0.35 15.44
CA GLN A 21 -2.41 -1.70 15.24
C GLN A 21 -2.66 -1.96 13.75
N HIS A 22 -1.62 -2.45 13.06
CA HIS A 22 -1.70 -3.23 11.79
C HIS A 22 -2.10 -2.56 10.47
N PHE A 23 -2.25 -1.23 10.37
CA PHE A 23 -2.64 -0.61 9.08
C PHE A 23 -1.51 -0.12 8.17
N ASN A 24 -0.28 0.11 8.66
CA ASN A 24 0.77 0.82 7.88
C ASN A 24 2.02 0.03 7.45
N ASN A 25 2.06 -1.30 7.60
CA ASN A 25 3.24 -2.09 7.17
C ASN A 25 3.28 -2.42 5.68
N LEU A 26 2.17 -2.26 4.96
CA LEU A 26 2.11 -2.67 3.55
C LEU A 26 3.18 -1.98 2.67
N PRO A 27 3.46 -0.67 2.78
CA PRO A 27 4.55 -0.05 2.04
C PRO A 27 5.93 -0.69 2.28
N GLU A 28 6.22 -1.07 3.52
CA GLU A 28 7.48 -1.74 3.88
C GLU A 28 7.50 -3.18 3.37
N GLU A 29 6.40 -3.91 3.49
CA GLU A 29 6.25 -5.27 2.96
C GLU A 29 6.43 -5.30 1.44
N LEU A 30 5.81 -4.38 0.69
CA LEU A 30 5.97 -4.27 -0.75
C LEU A 30 7.44 -4.07 -1.14
N LYS A 31 8.14 -3.16 -0.45
CA LYS A 31 9.56 -2.93 -0.67
C LYS A 31 10.41 -4.15 -0.30
N SER A 32 10.04 -4.88 0.75
CA SER A 32 10.75 -6.08 1.19
C SER A 32 10.54 -7.27 0.24
N HIS A 33 9.35 -7.41 -0.35
CA HIS A 33 9.04 -8.46 -1.32
C HIS A 33 9.66 -8.19 -2.69
N TRP A 34 9.79 -6.92 -3.09
CA TRP A 34 10.33 -6.53 -4.40
C TRP A 34 11.45 -5.48 -4.32
N PRO A 35 12.53 -5.73 -3.56
CA PRO A 35 13.59 -4.74 -3.33
C PRO A 35 14.39 -4.42 -4.61
N MET A 36 14.35 -5.32 -5.61
CA MET A 36 15.00 -5.14 -6.91
C MET A 36 14.10 -4.44 -7.94
N TYR A 37 12.82 -4.19 -7.63
CA TYR A 37 11.88 -3.57 -8.56
C TYR A 37 11.27 -2.27 -8.04
N ILE A 38 11.06 -2.15 -6.73
CA ILE A 38 10.36 -1.01 -6.13
C ILE A 38 11.36 -0.03 -5.52
N GLN A 39 11.31 1.23 -5.96
CA GLN A 39 12.07 2.32 -5.38
C GLN A 39 11.29 2.97 -4.23
N GLN A 40 10.02 3.30 -4.47
CA GLN A 40 9.17 3.99 -3.50
C GLN A 40 7.75 3.43 -3.49
N VAL A 41 7.14 3.50 -2.31
CA VAL A 41 5.71 3.25 -2.11
C VAL A 41 5.16 4.41 -1.30
N ILE A 42 4.14 5.05 -1.82
CA ILE A 42 3.53 6.28 -1.28
C ILE A 42 2.06 5.98 -1.03
N ILE A 43 1.59 6.26 0.19
CA ILE A 43 0.19 6.16 0.57
C ILE A 43 -0.54 7.39 0.02
N GLN A 44 -1.56 7.19 -0.82
CA GLN A 44 -2.36 8.29 -1.40
C GLN A 44 -3.74 8.44 -0.73
N GLY A 45 -4.17 7.44 0.04
CA GLY A 45 -5.42 7.40 0.80
C GLY A 45 -5.51 6.08 1.55
N ASP A 46 -6.65 5.82 2.19
CA ASP A 46 -6.83 4.65 3.06
C ASP A 46 -6.59 3.31 2.33
N ASP A 47 -6.98 3.24 1.06
CA ASP A 47 -6.93 2.04 0.22
C ASP A 47 -6.23 2.28 -1.14
N GLN A 48 -5.40 3.33 -1.25
CA GLN A 48 -4.72 3.69 -2.49
C GLN A 48 -3.23 3.88 -2.29
N TYR A 49 -2.44 3.20 -3.12
CA TYR A 49 -0.98 3.23 -3.08
C TYR A 49 -0.41 3.59 -4.44
N LEU A 50 0.57 4.49 -4.44
CA LEU A 50 1.41 4.78 -5.59
C LEU A 50 2.75 4.09 -5.41
N ILE A 51 3.17 3.31 -6.41
CA ILE A 51 4.44 2.60 -6.43
C ILE A 51 5.28 3.20 -7.56
N VAL A 52 6.52 3.55 -7.25
CA VAL A 52 7.54 3.97 -8.23
C VAL A 52 8.58 2.88 -8.31
N CYS A 53 8.81 2.37 -9.51
CA CYS A 53 9.81 1.34 -9.77
C CYS A 53 11.24 1.90 -9.82
N LEU A 54 12.21 1.01 -9.64
CA LEU A 54 13.62 1.31 -9.89
C LEU A 54 13.88 1.55 -11.39
N PRO A 55 14.88 2.37 -11.75
CA PRO A 55 15.27 2.54 -13.15
C PRO A 55 15.87 1.24 -13.71
N GLU A 56 15.87 1.13 -15.05
CA GLU A 56 16.50 0.03 -15.80
C GLU A 56 15.94 -1.37 -15.52
N ILE A 57 14.78 -1.48 -14.88
CA ILE A 57 14.05 -2.75 -14.76
C ILE A 57 13.23 -3.04 -16.02
N ASP A 58 12.94 -4.32 -16.26
CA ASP A 58 11.88 -4.70 -17.20
C ASP A 58 10.51 -4.45 -16.55
N PHE A 59 9.93 -3.28 -16.82
CA PHE A 59 8.64 -2.86 -16.26
C PHE A 59 7.51 -3.79 -16.67
N SER A 60 7.51 -4.29 -17.91
CA SER A 60 6.49 -5.23 -18.40
C SER A 60 6.57 -6.60 -17.72
N HIS A 61 7.80 -7.05 -17.42
CA HIS A 61 8.00 -8.25 -16.61
C HIS A 61 7.50 -8.04 -15.18
N PHE A 62 7.86 -6.90 -14.57
CA PHE A 62 7.42 -6.58 -13.22
C PHE A 62 5.90 -6.46 -13.11
N GLU A 63 5.22 -5.86 -14.08
CA GLU A 63 3.75 -5.78 -14.11
C GLU A 63 3.11 -7.18 -14.01
N LYS A 64 3.57 -8.13 -14.83
CA LYS A 64 3.05 -9.51 -14.82
C LYS A 64 3.30 -10.19 -13.49
N LEU A 65 4.51 -10.03 -12.95
CA LEU A 65 4.90 -10.58 -11.66
C LEU A 65 4.01 -9.98 -10.56
N PHE A 66 3.90 -8.66 -10.50
CA PHE A 66 3.13 -7.93 -9.50
C PHE A 66 1.66 -8.37 -9.51
N LYS A 67 1.00 -8.37 -10.68
CA LYS A 67 -0.39 -8.81 -10.85
C LYS A 67 -0.62 -10.25 -10.39
N THR A 68 0.38 -11.12 -10.54
CA THR A 68 0.29 -12.54 -10.17
C THR A 68 0.39 -12.75 -8.65
N TYR A 69 1.27 -11.99 -7.98
CA TYR A 69 1.64 -12.28 -6.59
C TYR A 69 0.99 -11.37 -5.55
N ILE A 70 0.60 -10.14 -5.89
CA ILE A 70 0.08 -9.17 -4.93
C ILE A 70 -1.14 -9.66 -4.16
N SER A 71 -2.03 -10.42 -4.79
CA SER A 71 -3.23 -10.99 -4.14
C SER A 71 -2.88 -11.94 -2.99
N THR A 72 -1.70 -12.57 -3.04
CA THR A 72 -1.23 -13.47 -1.98
C THR A 72 -0.72 -12.73 -0.74
N LEU A 73 -0.35 -11.46 -0.91
CA LEU A 73 0.20 -10.59 0.13
C LEU A 73 -0.93 -9.86 0.90
N LEU A 74 -2.10 -9.66 0.28
CA LEU A 74 -3.19 -8.84 0.81
C LEU A 74 -4.25 -9.61 1.62
N LYS A 75 -3.86 -10.68 2.34
CA LYS A 75 -4.78 -11.69 2.90
C LYS A 75 -5.99 -11.16 3.70
N ASP A 76 -5.91 -9.97 4.30
CA ASP A 76 -6.97 -9.40 5.14
C ASP A 76 -7.45 -8.00 4.70
N ARG A 77 -7.17 -7.57 3.46
CA ARG A 77 -7.55 -6.25 2.94
C ARG A 77 -8.71 -6.34 1.95
N TRP A 78 -9.69 -5.44 2.06
CA TRP A 78 -10.95 -5.51 1.31
C TRP A 78 -10.79 -5.17 -0.17
N GLU A 79 -10.23 -4.00 -0.45
CA GLU A 79 -10.01 -3.50 -1.79
C GLU A 79 -8.82 -2.55 -1.75
N ILE A 80 -7.82 -2.74 -2.62
CA ILE A 80 -6.69 -1.82 -2.71
C ILE A 80 -6.45 -1.45 -4.17
N LEU A 81 -6.32 -0.15 -4.43
CA LEU A 81 -5.91 0.39 -5.71
C LEU A 81 -4.40 0.67 -5.72
N PHE A 82 -3.67 -0.04 -6.57
CA PHE A 82 -2.27 0.27 -6.88
C PHE A 82 -2.17 1.06 -8.17
N LYS A 83 -1.41 2.15 -8.12
CA LYS A 83 -0.93 2.88 -9.29
C LYS A 83 0.57 2.69 -9.35
N VAL A 84 1.06 1.98 -10.36
CA VAL A 84 2.47 1.62 -10.47
C VAL A 84 3.07 2.32 -11.67
N TYR A 85 4.17 3.03 -11.45
CA TYR A 85 4.89 3.79 -12.47
C TYR A 85 6.30 3.24 -12.64
N ASP A 86 6.81 3.32 -13.87
CA ASP A 86 8.24 3.20 -14.11
C ASP A 86 9.02 4.37 -13.47
N ALA A 87 10.35 4.29 -13.47
CA ALA A 87 11.18 5.31 -12.83
C ALA A 87 11.08 6.69 -13.51
N GLU A 88 10.74 6.73 -14.80
CA GLU A 88 10.63 7.97 -15.59
C GLU A 88 9.21 8.56 -15.57
N MET A 89 8.25 7.90 -14.91
CA MET A 89 6.81 8.22 -14.96
C MET A 89 6.26 8.30 -16.40
N SER A 90 6.87 7.52 -17.31
CA SER A 90 6.54 7.46 -18.73
C SER A 90 5.57 6.33 -19.05
N ALA A 91 5.56 5.29 -18.21
CA ALA A 91 4.68 4.15 -18.31
C ALA A 91 4.06 3.84 -16.95
N ASP A 92 2.77 3.45 -16.97
CA ASP A 92 2.04 3.11 -15.77
C ASP A 92 1.08 1.94 -15.99
N PHE A 93 0.71 1.30 -14.88
CA PHE A 93 -0.46 0.45 -14.83
C PHE A 93 -1.21 0.64 -13.52
N GLN A 94 -2.49 0.31 -13.56
CA GLN A 94 -3.36 0.29 -12.38
C GLN A 94 -3.82 -1.13 -12.10
N LEU A 95 -3.94 -1.45 -10.83
CA LEU A 95 -4.44 -2.74 -10.39
C LEU A 95 -5.35 -2.57 -9.19
N LEU A 96 -6.62 -2.94 -9.37
CA LEU A 96 -7.58 -3.04 -8.29
C LEU A 96 -7.61 -4.48 -7.78
N VAL A 97 -7.13 -4.70 -6.56
CA VAL A 97 -7.17 -6.02 -5.93
C VAL A 97 -8.34 -6.06 -4.97
N LYS A 98 -9.31 -6.93 -5.24
CA LYS A 98 -10.42 -7.24 -4.35
C LYS A 98 -10.20 -8.62 -3.74
N GLN A 99 -10.63 -8.84 -2.50
CA GLN A 99 -10.64 -10.19 -1.93
C GLN A 99 -11.38 -11.16 -2.88
N GLY A 100 -10.66 -12.18 -3.38
CA GLY A 100 -11.22 -13.25 -4.20
C GLY A 100 -11.41 -12.97 -5.71
N LEU A 101 -11.03 -11.78 -6.23
CA LEU A 101 -11.13 -11.51 -7.67
C LEU A 101 -10.11 -10.45 -8.14
N LEU A 102 -9.30 -10.80 -9.15
CA LEU A 102 -8.48 -9.83 -9.89
C LEU A 102 -9.39 -9.15 -10.93
N VAL A 103 -9.56 -7.83 -10.85
CA VAL A 103 -10.21 -7.04 -11.91
C VAL A 103 -9.12 -6.17 -12.52
N GLY A 104 -8.67 -6.55 -13.71
CA GLY A 104 -7.60 -5.88 -14.47
C GLY A 104 -8.02 -5.66 -15.91
#